data_AF-A0A947FII1-F1
#
_entry.id   AF-A0A947FII1-F1
#
_cell.length_a   1.000
_cell.length_b   1.000
_cell.length_c   1.000
_cell.angle_alpha   90.00
_cell.angle_beta   90.00
_cell.angle_gamma   90.00
#
_symmetry.space_group_name_H-M   'P 1'
#
loop_
_entity.id
_entity.type
_entity.pdbx_description
1 polymer ?
#
loop_
_entity_poly.entity_id
_entity_poly.type
_entity_poly.pdbx_seq_one_letter_code
_entity_poly.pdbx_strand_id
1 'polypeptide(L)' 'MLFDNLLSIVTFIPLIGAAIMALFLRGNDEAARANAKWLALAATGASFLASLFLLTGFDASNPDFQFVEEG' A
#
# COMPACT_ATOMS: atom_id res chain seq x y z
N MET A 1 -8.52 15.34 0.62
CA MET A 1 -8.86 14.11 1.38
C MET A 1 -7.98 12.92 1.02
N LEU A 2 -7.90 12.45 -0.24
CA LEU A 2 -7.08 11.28 -0.60
C LEU A 2 -5.58 11.61 -0.73
N PHE A 3 -5.24 12.79 -1.24
CA PHE A 3 -3.85 13.25 -1.40
C PHE A 3 -3.20 13.71 -0.08
N ASP A 4 -4.00 14.09 0.92
CA ASP A 4 -3.51 14.55 2.23
C ASP A 4 -2.99 13.38 3.10
N ASN A 5 -3.34 12.13 2.73
CA ASN A 5 -2.98 10.90 3.47
C ASN A 5 -2.18 9.92 2.60
N LEU A 6 -1.40 10.46 1.67
CA LEU A 6 -0.70 9.66 0.67
C LEU A 6 0.38 8.75 1.29
N LEU A 7 1.01 9.18 2.40
CA LEU A 7 2.00 8.36 3.10
C LEU A 7 1.31 7.17 3.78
N SER A 8 0.21 7.40 4.49
CA SER A 8 -0.62 6.36 5.10
C SER A 8 -1.12 5.35 4.07
N ILE A 9 -1.58 5.81 2.91
CA ILE A 9 -2.02 4.92 1.84
C ILE A 9 -0.90 3.96 1.42
N VAL A 10 0.31 4.49 1.20
CA VAL A 10 1.47 3.69 0.77
C VAL A 10 1.94 2.72 1.86
N THR A 11 1.88 3.11 3.14
CA THR A 11 2.36 2.27 4.25
C THR A 11 1.33 1.24 4.72
N PHE A 12 0.04 1.57 4.71
CA PHE A 12 -1.01 0.71 5.26
C PHE A 12 -1.69 -0.21 4.25
N ILE A 13 -1.75 0.12 2.95
CA ILE A 13 -2.34 -0.79 1.93
C ILE A 13 -1.69 -2.18 1.93
N PRO A 14 -0.35 -2.33 1.94
CA PRO A 14 0.28 -3.65 2.00
C PRO A 14 -0.09 -4.40 3.27
N LEU A 15 -0.17 -3.69 4.40
CA LEU A 15 -0.52 -4.27 5.69
C LEU A 15 -1.97 -4.77 5.72
N ILE A 16 -2.91 -4.00 5.18
CA ILE A 16 -4.32 -4.39 5.04
C ILE A 16 -4.42 -5.61 4.12
N GLY A 17 -3.71 -5.62 2.98
CA GLY A 17 -3.64 -6.77 2.09
C GLY A 17 -3.14 -8.03 2.81
N ALA A 18 -2.08 -7.89 3.60
CA ALA A 18 -1.54 -8.98 4.43
C ALA A 18 -2.55 -9.45 5.50
N ALA A 19 -3.25 -8.54 6.16
CA ALA A 19 -4.29 -8.87 7.14
C ALA A 19 -5.46 -9.62 6.49
N ILE A 20 -5.92 -9.19 5.32
CA ILE A 20 -6.97 -9.89 4.56
C ILE A 20 -6.51 -11.30 4.19
N MET A 21 -5.27 -11.45 3.69
CA MET A 21 -4.71 -12.78 3.40
C MET A 21 -4.69 -13.66 4.66
N ALA A 22 -4.23 -13.10 5.79
CA ALA A 22 -4.10 -13.82 7.05
C ALA A 22 -5.45 -14.20 7.70
N LEU A 23 -6.53 -13.47 7.42
CA LEU A 23 -7.85 -13.73 8.00
C LEU A 23 -8.75 -14.57 7.09
N PHE A 24 -8.70 -14.35 5.77
CA PHE A 24 -9.69 -14.88 4.84
C PHE A 24 -9.15 -15.85 3.79
N LEU A 25 -7.84 -15.84 3.51
CA LEU A 25 -7.24 -16.67 2.44
C LEU A 25 -6.32 -17.76 2.99
N ARG A 26 -6.62 -18.23 4.20
CA ARG A 26 -5.91 -19.33 4.85
C ARG A 26 -6.43 -20.66 4.32
N GLY A 27 -5.61 -21.40 3.59
CA GLY A 27 -5.96 -22.72 3.07
C GLY A 27 -4.87 -23.28 2.17
N ASN A 28 -4.84 -24.62 2.07
CA ASN A 28 -3.98 -25.33 1.11
C ASN A 28 -4.72 -25.65 -0.20
N ASP A 29 -5.99 -25.24 -0.32
CA ASP A 29 -6.75 -25.38 -1.56
C ASP A 29 -6.22 -24.42 -2.64
N GLU A 30 -6.40 -24.83 -3.88
CA GLU A 30 -5.85 -24.14 -5.04
C GLU A 30 -6.48 -22.75 -5.23
N ALA A 31 -7.76 -22.60 -4.88
CA ALA A 31 -8.48 -21.33 -4.97
C ALA A 31 -7.95 -20.30 -3.97
N ALA A 32 -7.73 -20.68 -2.70
CA ALA A 32 -7.13 -19.81 -1.68
C ALA A 32 -5.73 -19.32 -2.10
N ARG A 33 -4.90 -20.22 -2.65
CA ARG A 33 -3.56 -19.86 -3.15
C ARG A 33 -3.61 -18.90 -4.33
N ALA A 34 -4.53 -19.11 -5.27
CA ALA A 34 -4.69 -18.21 -6.42
C ALA A 34 -5.16 -16.82 -5.97
N ASN A 35 -6.17 -16.76 -5.10
CA ASN A 35 -6.71 -15.51 -4.57
C ASN A 35 -5.66 -14.74 -3.76
N ALA A 36 -4.85 -15.44 -2.96
CA ALA A 36 -3.77 -14.81 -2.19
C ALA A 36 -2.74 -14.14 -3.09
N LYS A 37 -2.36 -14.77 -4.21
CA LYS A 37 -1.44 -14.18 -5.19
C LYS A 37 -2.02 -12.95 -5.87
N TRP A 38 -3.29 -13.02 -6.30
CA TRP A 38 -3.96 -11.88 -6.93
C TRP A 38 -4.11 -10.69 -5.98
N LEU A 39 -4.50 -10.96 -4.72
CA LEU A 39 -4.59 -9.94 -3.70
C LEU A 39 -3.22 -9.32 -3.38
N ALA A 40 -2.18 -10.15 -3.23
CA ALA A 40 -0.82 -9.67 -2.99
C ALA A 40 -0.34 -8.77 -4.14
N LEU A 41 -0.56 -9.18 -5.40
CA LEU A 41 -0.21 -8.40 -6.58
C LEU A 41 -0.97 -7.07 -6.64
N ALA A 42 -2.27 -7.09 -6.33
CA ALA A 42 -3.09 -5.88 -6.32
C ALA A 42 -2.64 -4.91 -5.22
N ALA A 43 -2.38 -5.41 -4.00
CA ALA A 43 -1.94 -4.59 -2.88
C ALA A 43 -0.55 -3.97 -3.13
N THR A 44 0.43 -4.76 -3.60
CA THR A 44 1.76 -4.24 -3.90
C THR A 44 1.77 -3.31 -5.11
N GLY A 45 0.99 -3.64 -6.15
CA GLY A 45 0.82 -2.79 -7.33
C GLY A 45 0.19 -1.43 -6.99
N ALA A 46 -0.88 -1.42 -6.19
CA ALA A 46 -1.50 -0.19 -5.72
C ALA A 46 -0.52 0.66 -4.88
N SER A 47 0.24 0.02 -3.98
CA SER A 47 1.22 0.71 -3.13
C SER A 47 2.38 1.28 -3.94
N PHE A 48 2.84 0.56 -4.95
CA PHE A 48 3.86 1.03 -5.89
C PHE A 48 3.37 2.24 -6.68
N LEU A 49 2.16 2.17 -7.27
CA LEU A 49 1.58 3.30 -8.00
C LEU A 49 1.40 4.52 -7.10
N ALA A 50 0.93 4.33 -5.86
CA ALA A 50 0.82 5.41 -4.88
C ALA A 50 2.19 6.02 -4.54
N SER A 51 3.26 5.21 -4.43
CA SER A 51 4.62 5.71 -4.20
C SER A 51 5.17 6.57 -5.35
N LEU A 52 4.71 6.39 -6.59
CA LEU A 52 5.09 7.25 -7.70
C LEU A 52 4.54 8.68 -7.52
N PHE A 53 3.34 8.83 -6.98
CA PHE A 53 2.79 10.15 -6.68
C PHE A 53 3.61 10.86 -5.59
N LEU A 54 4.07 10.14 -4.56
CA LEU A 54 5.02 10.67 -3.56
C LEU A 54 6.30 11.14 -4.24
N LEU A 55 6.87 10.31 -5.12
CA LEU A 55 8.10 10.64 -5.82
C LEU A 55 7.96 11.90 -6.68
N THR A 56 6.85 12.05 -7.40
CA THR A 56 6.60 13.24 -8.23
C THR A 56 6.31 14.51 -7.42
N GLY A 57 5.82 14.36 -6.18
CA GLY A 57 5.53 15.48 -5.29
C GLY A 57 6.71 15.90 -4.40
N PHE A 58 7.83 15.18 -4.45
CA PHE A 58 8.99 15.42 -3.60
C PHE A 58 9.89 16.54 -4.17
N ASP A 59 10.23 17.51 -3.33
CA ASP A 59 11.16 18.60 -3.61
C ASP A 59 12.55 18.29 -3.05
N ALA A 60 13.50 17.95 -3.90
CA ALA A 60 14.87 17.66 -3.48
C ALA A 60 15.64 18.86 -2.89
N SER A 61 15.13 20.09 -3.05
CA SER A 61 15.75 21.31 -2.50
C SER A 61 15.27 21.66 -1.09
N ASN A 62 14.15 21.06 -0.65
CA ASN A 62 13.60 21.26 0.68
C ASN A 62 14.11 20.17 1.66
N PRO A 63 14.89 20.52 2.70
CA PRO A 63 15.43 19.57 3.66
C PRO A 63 14.42 19.11 4.73
N ASP A 64 13.24 19.73 4.82
CA ASP A 64 12.22 19.39 5.81
C ASP A 64 11.47 18.09 5.44
N PHE A 65 10.73 17.52 6.40
CA PHE A 65 9.81 16.41 6.10
C PHE A 65 8.62 16.90 5.27
N GLN A 66 8.40 16.31 4.11
CA GLN A 66 7.43 16.82 3.11
C GLN A 66 6.08 16.09 3.12
N PHE A 67 6.03 14.88 3.68
CA PHE A 67 4.81 14.07 3.75
C PHE A 67 4.50 13.74 5.21
N VAL A 68 4.30 14.79 6.02
CA VAL A 68 3.94 14.65 7.43
C VAL A 68 2.44 14.51 7.54
N GLU A 69 1.99 13.45 8.21
CA GLU A 69 0.58 13.22 8.50
C GLU A 69 0.32 13.42 9.99
N GLU A 70 -0.74 14.15 10.31
CA GLU A 70 -1.24 14.30 11.68
C GLU A 70 -2.35 13.27 11.89
N GLY A 71 -2.17 12.42 12.91
CA GLY A 71 -3.10 11.34 13.26
C GLY A 71 -4.19 11.76 14.24
#